data_AF-A0AAW8CMF8-F1
#
_entry.id   AF-A0AAW8CMF8-F1
#
_cell.length_a   1.000
_cell.length_b   1.000
_cell.length_c   1.000
_cell.angle_alpha   90.00
_cell.angle_beta   90.00
_cell.angle_gamma   90.00
#
_symmetry.space_group_name_H-M   'P 1'
#
loop_
_entity.id
_entity.type
_entity.pdbx_description
1 polymer ?
#
loop_
_entity_poly.entity_id
_entity_poly.type
_entity_poly.pdbx_seq_one_letter_code
_entity_poly.pdbx_strand_id
1 'polypeptide(L)'
;MSLTFHDGTSLLYRNYTNHRAWNSTALLGLNPGRSYDKMLIDDYNNEAKMRELFSRPGAQNCCPGGVGASRLGDYVNSDVRNVIVVKGLHQWVEKVGTGSARWGSNFQLHITFGLDGQLWHLYATYYGDSQKVTFSSQCSAGEKVSHTDHEGFSKQGRRK
;
A
#
# COMPACT_ATOMS: atom_id res chain seq x y z
N MET A 1 5.39 -10.94 11.20
CA MET A 1 4.80 -9.75 10.55
C MET A 1 3.39 -10.11 10.11
N SER A 2 2.38 -9.40 10.62
CA SER A 2 0.95 -9.59 10.40
C SER A 2 0.43 -8.93 9.11
N LEU A 3 1.26 -8.91 8.07
CA LEU A 3 0.87 -8.42 6.75
C LEU A 3 0.22 -9.57 5.98
N THR A 4 -1.03 -9.36 5.59
CA THR A 4 -1.82 -10.26 4.75
C THR A 4 -2.05 -9.63 3.39
N PHE A 5 -2.38 -10.47 2.40
CA PHE A 5 -2.51 -10.05 1.02
C PHE A 5 -3.86 -10.51 0.49
N HIS A 6 -4.64 -9.58 -0.05
CA HIS A 6 -5.96 -9.89 -0.59
C HIS A 6 -5.83 -10.73 -1.86
N ASP A 7 -6.44 -11.90 -1.88
CA ASP A 7 -6.36 -12.87 -2.99
C ASP A 7 -7.55 -12.77 -3.97
N GLY A 8 -8.53 -11.89 -3.69
CA GLY A 8 -9.78 -11.78 -4.45
C GLY A 8 -10.97 -12.53 -3.83
N THR A 9 -10.75 -13.30 -2.76
CA THR A 9 -11.79 -14.15 -2.15
C THR A 9 -12.40 -13.54 -0.88
N SER A 10 -11.61 -12.80 -0.08
CA SER A 10 -12.07 -12.16 1.15
C SER A 10 -13.27 -11.23 0.89
N LEU A 11 -14.38 -11.47 1.62
CA LEU A 11 -15.65 -10.78 1.42
C LEU A 11 -15.51 -9.27 1.60
N LEU A 12 -14.64 -8.85 2.53
CA LEU A 12 -14.57 -7.46 2.95
C LEU A 12 -14.05 -6.50 1.88
N TYR A 13 -13.36 -6.97 0.84
CA TYR A 13 -12.87 -6.08 -0.23
C TYR A 13 -13.10 -6.62 -1.64
N ARG A 14 -13.71 -7.81 -1.78
CA ARG A 14 -13.92 -8.46 -3.09
C ARG A 14 -14.62 -7.57 -4.11
N ASN A 15 -15.61 -6.77 -3.69
CA ASN A 15 -16.34 -5.92 -4.62
C ASN A 15 -15.46 -4.74 -5.08
N TYR A 16 -14.69 -4.16 -4.16
CA TYR A 16 -13.74 -3.09 -4.45
C TYR A 16 -12.62 -3.56 -5.37
N THR A 17 -12.16 -4.80 -5.21
CA THR A 17 -11.11 -5.40 -6.06
C THR A 17 -11.65 -6.08 -7.30
N ASN A 18 -12.98 -6.07 -7.51
CA ASN A 18 -13.64 -6.83 -8.57
C ASN A 18 -13.17 -8.30 -8.62
N HIS A 19 -13.12 -8.94 -7.45
CA HIS A 19 -12.72 -10.34 -7.25
C HIS A 19 -11.30 -10.67 -7.72
N ARG A 20 -10.39 -9.69 -7.67
CA ARG A 20 -9.00 -9.86 -8.09
C ARG A 20 -8.05 -9.82 -6.90
N ALA A 21 -6.98 -10.59 -7.01
CA ALA A 21 -5.85 -10.51 -6.10
C ALA A 21 -5.19 -9.11 -6.14
N TRP A 22 -4.60 -8.73 -5.02
CA TRP A 22 -3.96 -7.43 -4.76
C TRP A 22 -2.90 -7.04 -5.79
N ASN A 23 -2.22 -8.02 -6.39
CA ASN A 23 -1.17 -7.82 -7.40
C ASN A 23 -1.64 -8.02 -8.84
N SER A 24 -2.95 -8.18 -9.09
CA SER A 24 -3.48 -8.34 -10.44
C SER A 24 -3.18 -7.11 -11.30
N THR A 25 -2.48 -7.30 -12.41
CA THR A 25 -2.11 -6.22 -13.35
C THR A 25 -3.31 -5.38 -13.80
N ALA A 26 -4.43 -6.05 -14.09
CA ALA A 26 -5.68 -5.40 -14.47
C ALA A 26 -6.30 -4.57 -13.33
N LEU A 27 -6.22 -5.05 -12.07
CA LEU A 27 -6.69 -4.29 -10.90
C LEU A 27 -5.86 -3.03 -10.68
N LEU A 28 -4.55 -3.14 -10.91
CA LEU A 28 -3.57 -2.08 -10.71
C LEU A 28 -3.50 -1.10 -11.90
N GLY A 29 -4.14 -1.43 -13.03
CA GLY A 29 -4.06 -0.64 -14.26
C GLY A 29 -2.65 -0.61 -14.86
N LEU A 30 -1.84 -1.65 -14.62
CA LEU A 30 -0.46 -1.74 -15.09
C LEU A 30 -0.40 -2.47 -16.44
N ASN A 31 0.36 -1.93 -17.39
CA ASN A 31 0.56 -2.51 -18.70
C ASN A 31 1.95 -3.18 -18.80
N PRO A 32 2.04 -4.52 -18.89
CA PRO A 32 3.33 -5.22 -18.94
C PRO A 32 4.20 -4.87 -20.16
N GLY A 33 3.63 -4.24 -21.20
CA GLY A 33 4.38 -3.72 -22.34
C GLY A 33 5.14 -2.41 -22.06
N ARG A 34 4.91 -1.76 -20.91
CA ARG A 34 5.66 -0.57 -20.46
C ARG A 34 6.73 -0.99 -19.47
N SER A 35 7.98 -0.58 -19.69
CA SER A 35 9.13 -0.97 -18.86
C SER A 35 8.97 -0.63 -17.38
N TYR A 36 8.46 0.56 -17.06
CA TYR A 36 8.21 0.98 -15.67
C TYR A 36 7.13 0.13 -14.99
N ASP A 37 6.06 -0.20 -15.70
CA ASP A 37 5.00 -1.07 -15.18
C ASP A 37 5.53 -2.49 -14.96
N LYS A 38 6.35 -3.00 -15.88
CA LYS A 38 6.97 -4.33 -15.76
C LYS A 38 7.84 -4.44 -14.51
N MET A 39 8.63 -3.42 -14.18
CA MET A 39 9.38 -3.37 -12.93
C MET A 39 8.46 -3.45 -11.70
N LEU A 40 7.33 -2.73 -11.68
CA LEU A 40 6.38 -2.87 -10.57
C LEU A 40 5.78 -4.27 -10.48
N ILE A 41 5.44 -4.87 -11.62
CA ILE A 41 4.84 -6.21 -11.69
C ILE A 41 5.82 -7.27 -11.18
N ASP A 42 7.03 -7.28 -11.73
CA ASP A 42 8.00 -8.35 -11.51
C ASP A 42 8.73 -8.18 -10.16
N ASP A 43 9.16 -6.96 -9.84
CA ASP A 43 10.10 -6.73 -8.73
C ASP A 43 9.41 -6.28 -7.44
N TYR A 44 8.27 -5.60 -7.54
CA TYR A 44 7.63 -4.94 -6.40
C TYR A 44 6.30 -5.54 -5.95
N ASN A 45 5.43 -5.93 -6.86
CA ASN A 45 4.10 -6.48 -6.56
C ASN A 45 4.15 -8.00 -6.28
N ASN A 46 5.09 -8.39 -5.42
CA ASN A 46 5.20 -9.70 -4.81
C ASN A 46 5.28 -9.58 -3.27
N GLU A 47 4.93 -10.65 -2.55
CA GLU A 47 4.86 -10.59 -1.09
C GLU A 47 6.19 -10.24 -0.42
N ALA A 48 7.30 -10.81 -0.92
CA ALA A 48 8.61 -10.62 -0.34
C ALA A 48 9.02 -9.13 -0.37
N LYS A 49 8.86 -8.47 -1.53
CA LYS A 49 9.18 -7.06 -1.66
C LYS A 49 8.22 -6.17 -0.88
N MET A 50 6.93 -6.50 -0.84
CA MET A 50 5.99 -5.74 -0.02
C MET A 50 6.33 -5.82 1.46
N ARG A 51 6.61 -7.01 2.00
CA ARG A 51 7.05 -7.18 3.39
C ARG A 51 8.33 -6.38 3.68
N GLU A 52 9.29 -6.41 2.76
CA GLU A 52 10.52 -5.61 2.85
C GLU A 52 10.22 -4.11 2.89
N LEU A 53 9.35 -3.60 2.01
CA LEU A 53 9.00 -2.18 2.00
C LEU A 53 8.26 -1.77 3.28
N PHE A 54 7.36 -2.62 3.78
CA PHE A 54 6.61 -2.39 5.02
C PHE A 54 7.51 -2.39 6.26
N SER A 55 8.64 -3.10 6.25
CA SER A 55 9.59 -3.09 7.37
C SER A 55 10.47 -1.84 7.41
N ARG A 56 10.45 -0.99 6.39
CA ARG A 56 11.27 0.24 6.32
C ARG A 56 10.65 1.41 7.09
N PRO A 57 11.47 2.40 7.51
CA PRO A 57 11.00 3.53 8.31
C PRO A 57 9.81 4.31 7.73
N GLY A 58 9.67 4.41 6.40
CA GLY A 58 8.54 5.09 5.76
C GLY A 58 7.20 4.49 6.19
N ALA A 59 7.02 3.19 5.96
CA ALA A 59 5.82 2.49 6.42
C ALA A 59 5.76 2.42 7.95
N GLN A 60 6.84 2.05 8.63
CA GLN A 60 6.84 1.88 10.08
C GLN A 60 6.43 3.15 10.85
N ASN A 61 6.71 4.34 10.31
CA ASN A 61 6.36 5.63 10.91
C ASN A 61 5.07 6.25 10.38
N CYS A 62 4.40 5.61 9.40
CA CYS A 62 3.11 6.07 8.91
C CYS A 62 2.06 5.98 10.03
N CYS A 63 1.21 6.99 10.19
CA CYS A 63 0.13 7.00 11.19
C CYS A 63 -1.25 7.10 10.50
N PRO A 64 -1.87 5.96 10.14
CA PRO A 64 -3.26 5.94 9.69
C PRO A 64 -4.15 6.52 10.79
N GLY A 65 -4.87 7.61 10.50
CA GLY A 65 -5.65 8.38 11.48
C GLY A 65 -4.96 9.64 12.02
N GLY A 66 -3.75 9.95 11.54
CA GLY A 66 -3.04 11.19 11.84
C GLY A 66 -2.37 11.22 13.21
N VAL A 67 -2.09 12.42 13.71
CA VAL A 67 -1.37 12.64 14.96
C VAL A 67 -2.08 11.95 16.14
N GLY A 68 -1.33 11.17 16.93
CA GLY A 68 -1.86 10.43 18.07
C GLY A 68 -2.62 9.14 17.73
N ALA A 69 -2.58 8.67 16.48
CA ALA A 69 -2.97 7.29 16.14
C ALA A 69 -1.77 6.34 16.24
N SER A 70 -2.03 5.03 16.34
CA SER A 70 -0.97 4.02 16.26
C SER A 70 -0.26 4.08 14.91
N ARG A 71 1.04 3.78 14.92
CA ARG A 71 1.83 3.71 13.70
C ARG A 71 1.55 2.40 12.98
N LEU A 72 1.67 2.39 11.65
CA LEU A 72 1.52 1.18 10.84
C LEU A 72 2.49 0.07 11.30
N GLY A 73 3.69 0.45 11.76
CA GLY A 73 4.65 -0.45 12.41
C GLY A 73 4.08 -1.22 13.62
N ASP A 74 3.23 -0.59 14.43
CA ASP A 74 2.59 -1.21 15.58
C ASP A 74 1.58 -2.28 15.17
N TYR A 75 0.97 -2.13 14.00
CA TYR A 75 0.03 -3.11 13.45
C TYR A 75 0.79 -4.28 12.82
N VAL A 76 1.72 -4.02 11.89
CA VAL A 76 2.43 -5.09 11.16
C VAL A 76 3.34 -5.95 12.03
N ASN A 77 3.70 -5.48 13.22
CA ASN A 77 4.51 -6.24 14.18
C ASN A 77 3.67 -6.87 15.30
N SER A 78 2.33 -6.80 15.24
CA SER A 78 1.43 -7.35 16.26
C SER A 78 0.83 -8.69 15.82
N ASP A 79 0.72 -9.64 16.75
CA ASP A 79 0.10 -10.96 16.48
C ASP A 79 -1.44 -10.94 16.43
N VAL A 80 -2.05 -9.81 16.81
CA VAL A 80 -3.52 -9.66 16.90
C VAL A 80 -4.08 -8.58 15.96
N ARG A 81 -3.21 -7.89 15.22
CA ARG A 81 -3.60 -6.79 14.32
C ARG A 81 -3.07 -7.08 12.92
N ASN A 82 -3.97 -7.25 11.95
CA ASN A 82 -3.58 -7.53 10.58
C ASN A 82 -3.81 -6.31 9.69
N VAL A 83 -2.80 -5.99 8.89
CA VAL A 83 -2.92 -5.09 7.75
C VAL A 83 -3.12 -5.97 6.52
N ILE A 84 -4.11 -5.65 5.69
CA ILE A 84 -4.33 -6.37 4.42
C ILE A 84 -3.96 -5.47 3.24
N VAL A 85 -3.03 -5.91 2.40
CA VAL A 85 -2.75 -5.24 1.13
C VAL A 85 -3.88 -5.57 0.15
N VAL A 86 -4.65 -4.55 -0.24
CA VAL A 86 -5.82 -4.66 -1.12
C VAL A 86 -5.46 -4.38 -2.57
N LYS A 87 -4.54 -3.44 -2.80
CA LYS A 87 -3.88 -3.17 -4.09
C LYS A 87 -2.40 -2.93 -3.87
N GLY A 88 -1.56 -3.58 -4.67
CA GLY A 88 -0.12 -3.31 -4.75
C GLY A 88 0.20 -1.90 -5.26
N LEU A 89 1.47 -1.65 -5.57
CA LEU A 89 1.93 -0.36 -6.07
C LEU A 89 1.30 -0.06 -7.44
N HIS A 90 0.67 1.11 -7.53
CA HIS A 90 0.01 1.59 -8.74
C HIS A 90 -0.11 3.13 -8.75
N GLN A 91 -0.70 3.64 -9.85
CA GLN A 91 -0.99 5.05 -10.12
C GLN A 91 0.25 5.95 -10.18
N TRP A 92 0.96 5.87 -11.31
CA TRP A 92 2.08 6.76 -11.63
C TRP A 92 1.62 8.21 -11.75
N VAL A 93 2.05 9.05 -10.81
CA VAL A 93 1.85 10.51 -10.85
C VAL A 93 3.20 11.19 -10.83
N GLU A 94 3.56 11.88 -11.91
CA GLU A 94 4.84 12.59 -11.98
C GLU A 94 4.90 13.69 -10.89
N LYS A 95 6.00 13.71 -10.12
CA LYS A 95 6.22 14.75 -9.11
C LYS A 95 6.77 16.01 -9.78
N VAL A 96 5.88 16.97 -10.01
CA VAL A 96 6.20 18.30 -10.54
C VAL A 96 7.31 18.95 -9.70
N GLY A 97 8.35 19.47 -10.36
CA GLY A 97 9.41 20.26 -9.72
C GLY A 97 10.55 19.47 -9.08
N THR A 98 10.62 18.14 -9.25
CA THR A 98 11.75 17.34 -8.72
C THR A 98 12.94 17.16 -9.70
N GLY A 99 12.83 17.68 -10.94
CA GLY A 99 13.90 17.76 -11.95
C GLY A 99 14.40 16.41 -12.49
N SER A 100 14.83 16.23 -13.74
CA SER A 100 15.08 17.16 -14.83
C SER A 100 15.00 16.45 -16.20
N ALA A 101 14.78 17.24 -17.24
CA ALA A 101 14.50 16.92 -18.65
C ALA A 101 15.57 16.11 -19.42
N ARG A 102 16.40 15.29 -18.75
CA ARG A 102 17.30 14.36 -19.46
C ARG A 102 17.36 12.94 -18.92
N TRP A 103 17.26 12.66 -17.62
CA TRP A 103 17.33 11.28 -17.10
C TRP A 103 16.65 11.12 -15.73
N GLY A 104 15.40 10.64 -15.71
CA GLY A 104 14.81 10.00 -14.52
C GLY A 104 13.82 10.84 -13.70
N SER A 105 12.64 11.14 -14.26
CA SER A 105 11.52 11.71 -13.49
C SER A 105 11.19 10.86 -12.26
N ASN A 106 10.92 11.52 -11.14
CA ASN A 106 10.38 10.87 -9.95
C ASN A 106 8.87 10.77 -10.06
N PHE A 107 8.34 9.63 -9.62
CA PHE A 107 6.91 9.40 -9.64
C PHE A 107 6.40 9.09 -8.24
N GLN A 108 5.26 9.67 -7.90
CA GLN A 108 4.45 9.22 -6.79
C GLN A 108 3.66 7.99 -7.22
N LEU A 109 3.61 7.01 -6.33
CA LEU A 109 2.81 5.81 -6.39
C LEU A 109 2.07 5.69 -5.06
N HIS A 110 1.20 4.70 -4.93
CA HIS A 110 0.72 4.26 -3.62
C HIS A 110 0.31 2.79 -3.65
N ILE A 111 0.23 2.20 -2.46
CA ILE A 111 -0.52 0.96 -2.25
C ILE A 111 -1.87 1.30 -1.63
N THR A 112 -2.86 0.44 -1.81
CA THR A 112 -4.10 0.50 -1.03
C THR A 112 -4.14 -0.65 -0.05
N PHE A 113 -4.37 -0.36 1.22
CA PHE A 113 -4.47 -1.36 2.28
C PHE A 113 -5.74 -1.17 3.12
N GLY A 114 -6.25 -2.27 3.67
CA GLY A 114 -7.34 -2.29 4.63
C GLY A 114 -6.80 -2.25 6.05
N LEU A 115 -7.38 -1.37 6.86
CA LEU A 115 -7.14 -1.26 8.30
C LEU A 115 -8.34 -0.58 8.96
N ASP A 116 -8.81 -1.09 10.10
CA ASP A 116 -9.92 -0.53 10.88
C ASP A 116 -11.26 -0.45 10.10
N GLY A 117 -11.51 -1.42 9.22
CA GLY A 117 -12.67 -1.44 8.32
C GLY A 117 -12.67 -0.34 7.23
N GLN A 118 -11.53 0.32 7.04
CA GLN A 118 -11.34 1.42 6.10
C GLN A 118 -10.20 1.13 5.13
N LEU A 119 -10.32 1.65 3.90
CA LEU A 119 -9.24 1.67 2.93
C LEU A 119 -8.33 2.87 3.21
N TRP A 120 -7.02 2.63 3.09
CA TRP A 120 -5.98 3.64 3.26
C TRP A 120 -5.03 3.57 2.08
N HIS A 121 -4.47 4.71 1.71
CA HIS A 121 -3.44 4.81 0.67
C HIS A 121 -2.12 5.17 1.33
N LEU A 122 -1.14 4.27 1.31
CA LEU A 122 0.23 4.57 1.74
C LEU A 122 1.02 5.00 0.51
N TYR A 123 1.50 6.24 0.52
CA TYR A 123 2.22 6.79 -0.61
C TYR A 123 3.63 6.21 -0.72
N ALA A 124 4.10 6.11 -1.96
CA ALA A 124 5.45 5.72 -2.31
C ALA A 124 6.04 6.72 -3.30
N THR A 125 7.36 6.79 -3.33
CA THR A 125 8.10 7.51 -4.37
C THR A 125 8.97 6.51 -5.11
N TYR A 126 8.81 6.47 -6.42
CA TYR A 126 9.78 5.91 -7.35
C TYR A 126 10.80 7.00 -7.70
N TYR A 127 12.07 6.66 -7.55
CA TYR A 127 13.20 7.52 -7.89
C TYR A 127 13.80 7.09 -9.22
N GLY A 128 13.71 7.94 -10.24
CA GLY A 128 14.09 7.58 -11.62
C GLY A 128 15.58 7.38 -11.82
N ASP A 129 16.40 8.07 -11.04
CA ASP A 129 17.87 7.99 -11.05
C ASP A 129 18.41 6.64 -10.56
N SER A 130 17.77 6.07 -9.55
CA SER A 130 18.20 4.87 -8.83
C SER A 130 17.31 3.66 -9.10
N GLN A 131 16.18 3.87 -9.81
CA GLN A 131 15.15 2.87 -10.09
C GLN A 131 14.63 2.16 -8.84
N LYS A 132 14.49 2.93 -7.74
CA LYS A 132 14.06 2.41 -6.44
C LYS A 132 12.72 2.98 -6.05
N VAL A 133 11.91 2.15 -5.40
CA VAL A 133 10.68 2.59 -4.72
C VAL A 133 10.89 2.60 -3.21
N THR A 134 10.41 3.64 -2.54
CA THR A 134 10.29 3.69 -1.08
C THR A 134 8.90 4.15 -0.66
N PHE A 135 8.38 3.61 0.44
CA PHE A 135 7.22 4.21 1.09
C PHE A 135 7.61 5.53 1.75
N SER A 136 6.72 6.51 1.68
CA SER A 136 6.75 7.67 2.55
C SER A 136 6.05 7.35 3.87
N SER A 137 6.13 8.25 4.85
CA SER A 137 5.32 8.18 6.08
C SER A 137 3.93 8.80 5.92
N GLN A 138 3.56 9.18 4.69
CA GLN A 138 2.30 9.82 4.40
C GLN A 138 1.28 8.78 3.95
N CYS A 139 0.09 8.83 4.55
CA CYS A 139 -1.07 8.11 4.05
C CYS A 139 -2.28 9.03 3.98
N SER A 140 -3.22 8.70 3.09
CA SER A 140 -4.55 9.29 3.06
C SER A 140 -5.62 8.26 3.35
N ALA A 141 -6.73 8.73 3.93
CA ALA A 141 -7.94 7.95 4.09
C ALA A 141 -8.62 7.75 2.72
N GLY A 142 -8.97 6.51 2.43
CA GLY A 142 -9.88 6.12 1.35
C GLY A 142 -11.28 5.81 1.87
N GLU A 143 -12.04 5.02 1.11
CA GLU A 143 -13.41 4.64 1.40
C GLU A 143 -13.55 3.84 2.71
N LYS A 144 -14.59 4.14 3.48
CA LYS A 144 -14.98 3.35 4.65
C LYS A 144 -15.86 2.20 4.19
N VAL A 145 -15.38 0.97 4.36
CA VAL A 145 -16.00 -0.22 3.75
C VAL A 145 -16.90 -0.97 4.75
N SER A 146 -16.59 -0.91 6.04
CA SER A 146 -17.42 -1.52 7.07
C SER A 146 -17.32 -0.81 8.42
N HIS A 147 -18.23 -1.14 9.33
CA HIS A 147 -18.11 -0.84 10.77
C HIS A 147 -17.42 -1.97 11.53
N THR A 148 -17.34 -3.15 10.92
CA THR A 148 -16.63 -4.33 11.39
C THR A 148 -15.19 -4.26 10.91
N ASP A 149 -14.26 -4.43 11.82
CA ASP A 149 -12.86 -4.61 11.45
C ASP A 149 -12.70 -5.99 10.81
N HIS A 150 -11.88 -6.07 9.77
CA HIS A 150 -11.66 -7.23 8.89
C HIS A 150 -12.08 -8.61 9.41
N GLU A 151 -12.84 -9.40 8.62
CA GLU A 151 -13.10 -10.86 8.78
C GLU A 151 -12.47 -11.53 10.03
N GLY A 152 -12.98 -11.22 11.23
CA GLY A 152 -12.52 -11.81 12.50
C GLY A 152 -11.51 -11.01 13.37
N PHE A 153 -11.14 -9.77 13.03
CA PHE A 153 -10.27 -8.93 13.86
C PHE A 153 -11.05 -7.87 14.63
N SER A 154 -10.54 -7.52 15.80
CA SER A 154 -11.17 -6.57 16.73
C SER A 154 -10.57 -5.19 16.58
N LYS A 155 -11.41 -4.18 16.35
CA LYS A 155 -11.02 -2.77 16.38
C LYS A 155 -10.44 -2.41 17.75
N GLN A 156 -9.13 -2.15 17.78
CA GLN A 156 -8.46 -1.69 18.99
C GLN A 156 -8.37 -0.16 18.89
N GLY A 157 -9.25 0.53 19.60
CA GLY A 157 -9.26 2.00 19.64
C GLY A 157 -7.92 2.62 20.05
N ARG A 158 -7.77 3.92 19.79
CA ARG A 158 -6.61 4.74 20.22
C ARG A 158 -6.18 4.34 21.63
N ARG A 159 -4.91 3.96 21.82
CA ARG A 159 -4.30 4.06 23.15
C ARG A 159 -4.33 5.55 23.51
N LYS A 160 -5.16 5.90 24.50
CA LYS A 160 -5.07 7.19 25.19
C LYS A 160 -3.78 7.23 26.01
#